data_AF-A0AAJ0C0H9-F1
#
_entry.id   AF-A0AAJ0C0H9-F1
#
_cell.length_a   1.000
_cell.length_b   1.000
_cell.length_c   1.000
_cell.angle_alpha   90.00
_cell.angle_beta   90.00
_cell.angle_gamma   90.00
#
_symmetry.space_group_name_H-M   'P 1'
#
loop_
_entity.id
_entity.type
_entity.pdbx_description
1 polymer ?
#
loop_
_entity_poly.entity_id
_entity_poly.type
_entity_poly.pdbx_seq_one_letter_code
_entity_poly.pdbx_strand_id
1 'polypeptide(L)'
;MWFKQTINNACGLYGILHALSNGAARDMLEPNSLVTRLLETCSSLPPQERSLVLENSAELESVYEEVATQGISSIPDNAEDEVDFHYVCFVKSHKSGRLYELDGDRKGPIDRGVVVQPEEDVLAPGGLNAIREYIECEPGNTNFSLMALVCS
;
A
#
# COMPACT_ATOMS: atom_id res chain seq x y z
N MET A 1 1.64 8.72 3.57
CA MET A 1 0.45 9.18 2.85
C MET A 1 -0.56 8.04 2.79
N TRP A 2 -1.86 8.34 2.76
CA TRP A 2 -2.90 7.33 2.49
C TRP A 2 -3.65 7.72 1.22
N PHE A 3 -4.03 6.70 0.45
CA PHE A 3 -4.73 6.77 -0.83
C PHE A 3 -5.98 5.91 -0.73
N LYS A 4 -7.14 6.47 -1.12
CA LYS A 4 -8.39 5.74 -1.27
C LYS A 4 -8.31 4.92 -2.56
N GLN A 5 -8.66 3.65 -2.49
CA GLN A 5 -8.81 2.81 -3.68
C GLN A 5 -10.10 3.18 -4.40
N THR A 6 -9.95 3.44 -5.69
CA THR A 6 -11.03 3.84 -6.62
C THR A 6 -10.94 3.09 -7.95
N ILE A 7 -9.76 2.53 -8.27
CA ILE A 7 -9.56 1.62 -9.41
C ILE A 7 -9.84 0.19 -8.95
N ASN A 8 -10.70 -0.52 -9.70
CA ASN A 8 -11.08 -1.90 -9.37
C ASN A 8 -9.87 -2.85 -9.50
N ASN A 9 -9.77 -3.84 -8.60
CA ASN A 9 -8.69 -4.85 -8.56
C ASN A 9 -7.26 -4.28 -8.46
N ALA A 10 -7.10 -3.01 -8.05
CA ALA A 10 -5.81 -2.34 -7.96
C ALA A 10 -5.23 -2.30 -6.53
N CYS A 11 -5.76 -3.07 -5.58
CA CYS A 11 -5.33 -3.07 -4.18
C CYS A 11 -3.80 -3.28 -4.03
N GLY A 12 -3.18 -4.08 -4.89
CA GLY A 12 -1.72 -4.25 -4.95
C GLY A 12 -0.97 -2.96 -5.31
N LEU A 13 -1.46 -2.19 -6.30
CA LEU A 13 -0.89 -0.88 -6.66
C LEU A 13 -0.99 0.10 -5.49
N TYR A 14 -2.17 0.19 -4.85
CA TYR A 14 -2.35 1.06 -3.68
C TYR A 14 -1.45 0.65 -2.52
N GLY A 15 -1.28 -0.66 -2.27
CA GLY A 15 -0.35 -1.17 -1.27
C GLY A 15 1.11 -0.77 -1.55
N ILE A 16 1.55 -0.86 -2.81
CA ILE A 16 2.89 -0.39 -3.22
C ILE A 16 3.02 1.12 -3.00
N LEU A 17 2.04 1.92 -3.41
CA LEU A 17 2.05 3.38 -3.20
C LEU A 17 2.07 3.75 -1.71
N HIS A 18 1.33 3.02 -0.87
CA HIS A 18 1.38 3.18 0.60
C HIS A 18 2.78 2.89 1.14
N ALA A 19 3.43 1.80 0.70
CA ALA A 19 4.79 1.46 1.13
C ALA A 19 5.81 2.52 0.67
N LEU A 20 5.81 2.88 -0.62
CA LEU A 20 6.75 3.86 -1.19
C LEU A 20 6.59 5.27 -0.61
N SER A 21 5.37 5.66 -0.23
CA SER A 21 5.10 7.01 0.28
C SER A 21 5.32 7.19 1.78
N ASN A 22 5.48 6.11 2.54
CA ASN A 22 5.60 6.11 4.01
C ASN A 22 6.83 5.39 4.55
N GLY A 23 7.53 4.58 3.75
CA GLY A 23 8.73 3.86 4.19
C GLY A 23 10.02 4.58 3.83
N ALA A 24 11.15 4.01 4.25
CA ALA A 24 12.49 4.48 3.93
C ALA A 24 12.76 4.55 2.40
N ALA A 25 12.06 3.72 1.62
CA ALA A 25 12.12 3.73 0.16
C ALA A 25 11.77 5.10 -0.45
N ARG A 26 10.99 5.93 0.26
CA ARG A 26 10.63 7.28 -0.19
C ARG A 26 11.84 8.13 -0.52
N ASP A 27 12.89 8.02 0.29
CA ASP A 27 14.12 8.82 0.14
C ASP A 27 15.06 8.24 -0.94
N MET A 28 14.74 7.05 -1.45
CA MET A 28 15.49 6.34 -2.49
C MET A 28 14.86 6.46 -3.88
N LEU A 29 13.69 7.11 -3.98
CA LEU A 29 12.99 7.28 -5.25
C LEU A 29 13.79 8.18 -6.19
N GLU A 30 13.90 7.76 -7.45
CA GLU A 30 14.57 8.58 -8.47
C GLU A 30 13.84 9.93 -8.65
N PRO A 31 14.59 11.06 -8.65
CA PRO A 31 14.02 12.36 -8.93
C PRO A 31 13.33 12.37 -10.30
N ASN A 32 12.19 13.05 -10.40
CA ASN A 32 11.38 13.11 -11.62
C ASN A 32 10.89 11.76 -12.16
N SER A 33 10.98 10.65 -11.43
CA SER A 33 10.27 9.41 -11.82
C SER A 33 8.75 9.61 -11.77
N LEU A 34 7.98 8.76 -12.45
CA LEU A 34 6.50 8.78 -12.42
C LEU A 34 5.98 8.81 -10.97
N VAL A 35 6.44 7.87 -10.14
CA VAL A 35 6.05 7.79 -8.72
C VAL A 35 6.40 9.07 -7.98
N THR A 36 7.62 9.60 -8.14
CA THR A 36 8.02 10.85 -7.47
C THR A 36 7.09 12.01 -7.82
N ARG A 37 6.79 12.22 -9.12
CA ARG A 37 5.89 13.29 -9.58
C ARG A 37 4.46 13.12 -9.04
N LEU A 38 3.95 11.89 -9.01
CA LEU A 38 2.63 11.58 -8.45
C LEU A 38 2.58 11.87 -6.94
N LEU A 39 3.59 11.43 -6.18
CA LEU A 39 3.66 11.63 -4.74
C LEU A 39 3.82 13.10 -4.35
N GLU A 40 4.60 13.86 -5.13
CA GLU A 40 4.75 15.31 -4.95
C GLU A 40 3.42 16.03 -5.18
N THR A 41 2.73 15.73 -6.28
CA THR A 41 1.41 16.29 -6.58
C THR A 41 0.40 15.95 -5.49
N CYS A 42 0.38 14.69 -5.01
CA CYS A 42 -0.53 14.24 -3.96
C CYS A 42 -0.23 14.82 -2.57
N SER A 43 0.99 15.31 -2.34
CA SER A 43 1.42 15.80 -1.03
C SER A 43 0.72 17.08 -0.58
N SER A 44 0.29 17.90 -1.53
CA SER A 44 -0.44 19.15 -1.29
C SER A 44 -1.97 18.97 -1.27
N LEU A 45 -2.46 17.77 -1.61
CA LEU A 45 -3.88 17.48 -1.76
C LEU A 45 -4.48 16.77 -0.54
N PRO A 46 -5.79 16.98 -0.25
CA PRO A 46 -6.52 16.19 0.72
C PRO A 46 -6.66 14.73 0.25
N PRO A 47 -6.81 13.75 1.17
CA PRO A 47 -6.83 12.33 0.83
C PRO A 47 -7.81 11.93 -0.29
N GLN A 48 -8.97 12.57 -0.34
CA GLN A 48 -10.03 12.31 -1.31
C GLN A 48 -9.64 12.75 -2.74
N GLU A 49 -8.78 13.76 -2.87
CA GLU A 49 -8.35 14.27 -4.18
C GLU A 49 -7.12 13.52 -4.70
N ARG A 50 -6.40 12.78 -3.84
CA ARG A 50 -5.22 12.01 -4.26
C ARG A 50 -5.58 10.86 -5.19
N SER A 51 -6.74 10.23 -5.02
CA SER A 51 -7.18 9.14 -5.90
C SER A 51 -7.44 9.66 -7.31
N LEU A 52 -8.01 10.87 -7.44
CA LEU A 52 -8.22 11.53 -8.73
C LEU A 52 -6.91 11.79 -9.48
N VAL A 53 -5.81 12.07 -8.78
CA VAL A 53 -4.49 12.22 -9.43
C VAL A 53 -4.04 10.91 -10.06
N LEU A 54 -4.27 9.78 -9.37
CA LEU A 54 -3.92 8.45 -9.87
C LEU A 54 -4.81 8.06 -11.06
N GLU A 55 -6.12 8.29 -10.95
CA GLU A 55 -7.11 8.00 -12.01
C GLU A 55 -6.86 8.80 -13.29
N ASN A 56 -6.43 10.06 -13.17
CA ASN A 56 -6.17 10.92 -14.33
C ASN A 56 -4.76 10.74 -14.92
N SER A 57 -3.95 9.81 -14.40
CA SER A 57 -2.59 9.56 -14.88
C SER A 57 -2.57 8.48 -15.96
N ALA A 58 -2.63 8.91 -17.22
CA ALA A 58 -2.51 8.00 -18.37
C ALA A 58 -1.17 7.20 -18.38
N GLU A 59 -0.10 7.79 -17.85
CA GLU A 59 1.20 7.12 -17.72
C GLU A 59 1.15 5.99 -16.68
N LEU A 60 0.46 6.21 -15.55
CA LEU A 60 0.26 5.18 -14.53
C LEU A 60 -0.63 4.05 -15.05
N GLU A 61 -1.72 4.38 -15.74
CA GLU A 61 -2.62 3.43 -16.39
C GLU A 61 -1.85 2.55 -17.37
N SER A 62 -1.09 3.15 -18.28
CA SER A 62 -0.26 2.44 -19.27
C SER A 62 0.74 1.46 -18.62
N VAL A 63 1.46 1.90 -17.57
CA VAL A 63 2.44 1.03 -16.88
C VAL A 63 1.73 -0.09 -16.10
N TYR A 64 0.59 0.21 -15.48
CA TYR A 64 -0.17 -0.77 -14.72
C TYR A 64 -0.77 -1.85 -15.63
N GLU A 65 -1.34 -1.48 -16.78
CA GLU A 65 -1.83 -2.43 -17.78
C GLU A 65 -0.72 -3.34 -18.34
N GLU A 66 0.46 -2.78 -18.63
CA GLU A 66 1.61 -3.56 -19.09
C GLU A 66 2.03 -4.63 -18.07
N VAL A 67 2.07 -4.28 -16.78
CA VAL A 67 2.44 -5.23 -15.72
C VAL A 67 1.33 -6.24 -15.44
N ALA A 68 0.07 -5.80 -15.45
CA ALA A 68 -1.08 -6.68 -15.24
C ALA A 68 -1.18 -7.77 -16.32
N THR A 69 -0.85 -7.44 -17.57
CA THR A 69 -0.83 -8.40 -18.69
C THR A 69 0.36 -9.37 -18.67
N GLN A 70 1.42 -9.07 -17.92
CA GLN A 70 2.57 -9.95 -17.71
C GLN A 70 2.38 -10.94 -16.54
N GLY A 71 1.32 -10.78 -15.74
CA GLY A 71 1.02 -11.65 -14.62
C GLY A 71 0.78 -13.11 -15.04
N ILE A 72 1.30 -14.05 -14.26
CA ILE A 72 1.12 -15.50 -14.47
C ILE A 72 -0.26 -15.98 -13.96
N SER A 73 -1.04 -15.10 -13.33
CA SER A 73 -2.40 -15.37 -12.88
C SER A 73 -3.37 -15.23 -14.05
N SER A 74 -4.24 -16.23 -14.22
CA SER A 74 -5.40 -16.10 -15.10
C SER A 74 -6.22 -14.88 -14.70
N ILE A 75 -6.38 -13.94 -15.65
CA ILE A 75 -7.32 -12.83 -15.52
C ILE A 75 -8.71 -13.46 -15.29
N PRO A 76 -9.45 -13.08 -14.23
CA PRO A 76 -10.79 -13.59 -14.00
C PRO A 76 -11.67 -13.38 -15.24
N ASP A 77 -12.51 -14.36 -15.56
CA ASP A 77 -13.37 -14.30 -16.74
C ASP A 77 -14.39 -13.14 -16.67
N ASN A 78 -14.75 -12.67 -15.46
CA ASN A 78 -15.44 -11.40 -15.25
C ASN A 78 -14.61 -10.40 -14.44
N ALA A 79 -14.58 -9.15 -14.89
CA ALA A 79 -14.00 -8.03 -14.13
C ALA A 79 -14.73 -7.72 -12.80
N GLU A 80 -15.93 -8.28 -12.62
CA GLU A 80 -16.75 -8.19 -11.41
C GLU A 80 -16.59 -9.40 -10.47
N ASP A 81 -15.84 -10.45 -10.87
CA ASP A 81 -15.58 -11.58 -9.97
C ASP A 81 -14.76 -11.07 -8.77
N GLU A 82 -15.28 -11.25 -7.55
CA GLU A 82 -14.59 -10.91 -6.32
C GLU A 82 -13.28 -11.70 -6.26
N VAL A 83 -12.16 -10.99 -6.37
CA VAL A 83 -10.86 -11.55 -6.03
C VAL A 83 -10.84 -11.68 -4.51
N ASP A 84 -10.89 -12.89 -3.97
CA ASP A 84 -10.85 -13.21 -2.53
C ASP A 84 -9.56 -12.73 -1.80
N PHE A 85 -8.71 -11.95 -2.46
CA PHE A 85 -7.42 -11.51 -1.97
C PHE A 85 -7.35 -9.98 -1.91
N HIS A 86 -7.12 -9.46 -0.70
CA HIS A 86 -6.96 -8.03 -0.46
C HIS A 86 -5.56 -7.71 0.07
N TYR A 87 -4.95 -6.65 -0.47
CA TYR A 87 -3.66 -6.16 0.00
C TYR A 87 -3.84 -5.01 0.99
N VAL A 88 -3.21 -5.16 2.15
CA VAL A 88 -3.05 -4.09 3.16
C VAL A 88 -1.57 -3.80 3.38
N CYS A 89 -1.24 -2.55 3.73
CA CYS A 89 0.13 -2.11 3.94
C CYS A 89 0.35 -1.65 5.38
N PHE A 90 1.34 -2.23 6.07
CA PHE A 90 1.74 -1.79 7.41
C PHE A 90 2.96 -0.88 7.32
N VAL A 91 2.87 0.32 7.89
CA VAL A 91 3.94 1.33 7.82
C VAL A 91 4.18 2.00 9.16
N LYS A 92 5.45 2.29 9.44
CA LYS A 92 5.85 3.15 10.57
C LYS A 92 5.76 4.60 10.14
N SER A 93 5.03 5.42 10.89
CA SER A 93 4.95 6.85 10.62
C SER A 93 6.24 7.57 11.03
N HIS A 94 6.89 8.24 10.08
CA HIS A 94 8.04 9.11 10.37
C HIS A 94 7.72 10.30 11.30
N LYS A 95 6.45 10.71 11.40
CA LYS A 95 6.04 11.84 12.24
C LYS A 95 5.79 11.45 13.70
N SER A 96 5.22 10.28 13.92
CA SER A 96 4.75 9.85 15.25
C SER A 96 5.47 8.62 15.80
N GLY A 97 6.25 7.91 14.98
CA GLY A 97 6.80 6.60 15.31
C GLY A 97 5.74 5.49 15.43
N ARG A 98 4.47 5.79 15.20
CA ARG A 98 3.37 4.84 15.37
C ARG A 98 3.18 3.97 14.13
N LEU A 99 2.71 2.74 14.36
CA LEU A 99 2.37 1.80 13.32
C LEU A 99 0.96 2.08 12.77
N TYR A 100 0.86 2.16 11.45
CA TYR A 100 -0.41 2.32 10.75
C TYR A 100 -0.66 1.15 9.80
N GLU A 101 -1.90 0.68 9.78
CA GLU A 101 -2.45 -0.15 8.71
C GLU A 101 -3.08 0.77 7.68
N LEU A 102 -2.64 0.66 6.43
CA LEU A 102 -3.09 1.41 5.28
C LEU A 102 -3.82 0.47 4.33
N ASP A 103 -5.11 0.73 4.17
CA ASP A 103 -6.03 -0.06 3.38
C ASP A 103 -6.84 0.90 2.50
N GLY A 104 -6.78 0.70 1.18
CA GLY A 104 -7.46 1.55 0.21
C GLY A 104 -8.99 1.45 0.26
N ASP A 105 -9.55 0.35 0.75
CA ASP A 105 -10.99 0.13 0.83
C ASP A 105 -11.62 0.79 2.06
N ARG A 106 -10.80 1.17 3.04
CA ARG A 106 -11.27 1.88 4.23
C ARG A 106 -11.50 3.37 3.98
N LYS A 107 -11.93 4.06 5.04
CA LYS A 107 -12.16 5.52 5.06
C LYS A 107 -10.93 6.34 5.46
N GLY A 108 -9.81 5.67 5.74
CA GLY A 108 -8.58 6.30 6.17
C GLY A 108 -7.60 5.31 6.82
N PRO A 109 -6.42 5.80 7.24
CA PRO A 109 -5.41 4.99 7.91
C PRO A 109 -5.87 4.55 9.31
N ILE A 110 -5.47 3.36 9.73
CA ILE A 110 -5.78 2.82 11.07
C ILE A 110 -4.53 2.83 11.92
N ASP A 111 -4.59 3.50 13.05
CA ASP A 111 -3.56 3.47 14.08
C ASP A 111 -3.64 2.16 14.86
N ARG A 112 -2.55 1.38 14.87
CA ARG A 112 -2.51 0.10 15.58
C ARG A 112 -2.20 0.21 17.06
N GLY A 113 -1.99 1.42 17.58
CA GLY A 113 -1.63 1.62 18.98
C GLY A 113 -0.17 1.29 19.31
N VAL A 114 0.59 0.76 18.36
CA VAL A 114 1.99 0.35 18.54
C VAL A 114 2.92 1.51 18.21
N VAL A 115 3.88 1.78 19.11
CA VAL A 115 4.99 2.70 18.87
C VAL A 115 6.22 1.87 18.50
N VAL A 116 6.79 2.14 17.34
CA VAL A 116 8.02 1.50 16.86
C VAL A 116 9.18 2.45 17.14
N GLN A 117 10.23 1.97 17.82
CA GLN A 117 11.36 2.82 18.20
C GLN A 117 12.09 3.38 16.97
N PRO A 118 12.73 4.55 17.04
CA PRO A 118 13.39 5.18 15.89
C PRO A 118 14.31 4.25 15.08
N GLU A 119 15.07 3.42 15.77
CA GLU A 119 16.03 2.42 15.26
C GLU A 119 15.39 1.12 14.77
N GLU A 120 14.12 0.88 15.10
CA GLU A 120 13.36 -0.32 14.72
C GLU A 120 12.55 -0.09 13.44
N ASP A 121 12.32 -1.17 12.70
CA ASP A 121 11.41 -1.20 11.56
C ASP A 121 10.07 -1.86 11.91
N VAL A 122 9.17 -1.96 10.92
CA VAL A 122 7.86 -2.60 11.08
C VAL A 122 7.98 -4.09 11.43
N LEU A 123 9.11 -4.73 11.15
CA LEU A 123 9.38 -6.14 11.44
C LEU A 123 9.96 -6.36 12.86
N ALA A 124 10.13 -5.30 13.65
CA ALA A 124 10.40 -5.43 15.08
C ALA A 124 9.22 -6.14 15.80
N PRO A 125 9.44 -6.73 16.99
CA PRO A 125 8.42 -7.54 17.68
C PRO A 125 7.06 -6.87 17.83
N GLY A 126 7.03 -5.56 18.09
CA GLY A 126 5.79 -4.79 18.19
C GLY A 126 4.99 -4.75 16.89
N GLY A 127 5.65 -4.53 15.75
CA GLY A 127 4.99 -4.49 14.44
C GLY A 127 4.62 -5.89 13.94
N LEU A 128 5.48 -6.89 14.15
CA LEU A 128 5.15 -8.28 13.85
C LEU A 128 3.94 -8.77 14.63
N ASN A 129 3.78 -8.38 15.90
CA ASN A 129 2.60 -8.76 16.67
C ASN A 129 1.32 -8.17 16.08
N ALA A 130 1.33 -6.90 15.67
CA ALA A 130 0.17 -6.29 15.01
C ALA A 130 -0.17 -6.94 13.65
N ILE A 131 0.82 -7.46 12.93
CA ILE A 131 0.62 -8.24 11.70
C ILE A 131 0.06 -9.63 12.04
N ARG A 132 0.55 -10.29 13.09
CA ARG A 132 0.01 -11.57 13.56
C ARG A 132 -1.43 -11.46 14.01
N GLU A 133 -1.76 -10.44 14.80
CA GLU A 133 -3.13 -10.15 15.23
C GLU A 133 -4.07 -9.97 14.03
N TYR A 134 -3.61 -9.32 12.96
CA TYR A 134 -4.36 -9.19 11.71
C TYR A 134 -4.67 -10.56 11.09
N ILE A 135 -3.66 -11.43 10.98
CA ILE A 135 -3.80 -12.78 10.40
C ILE A 135 -4.70 -13.66 11.29
N GLU A 136 -4.56 -13.56 12.61
CA GLU A 136 -5.32 -14.34 13.59
C GLU A 136 -6.80 -13.93 13.65
N CYS A 137 -7.17 -12.74 13.17
CA CYS A 137 -8.57 -12.33 13.05
C CYS A 137 -9.38 -13.16 12.03
N GLU A 138 -8.71 -13.92 11.14
CA GLU A 138 -9.32 -14.87 10.22
C GLU A 138 -8.86 -16.31 10.51
N PRO A 139 -9.31 -16.91 11.63
CA PRO A 139 -8.85 -18.23 12.03
C PRO A 139 -9.23 -19.29 10.99
N GLY A 140 -8.22 -19.97 10.44
CA GLY A 140 -8.38 -21.06 9.46
C GLY A 140 -8.18 -20.65 8.00
N ASN A 141 -7.96 -19.37 7.70
CA ASN A 141 -7.55 -18.92 6.38
C ASN A 141 -6.04 -19.14 6.20
N THR A 142 -5.63 -19.96 5.23
CA THR A 142 -4.21 -20.20 4.90
C THR A 142 -3.72 -19.34 3.74
N ASN A 143 -4.59 -18.51 3.17
CA ASN A 143 -4.35 -17.77 1.94
C ASN A 143 -3.70 -16.40 2.20
N PHE A 144 -2.62 -16.37 2.97
CA PHE A 144 -1.86 -15.15 3.26
C PHE A 144 -0.51 -15.13 2.56
N SER A 145 -0.18 -13.98 1.98
CA SER A 145 1.17 -13.66 1.50
C SER A 145 1.66 -12.41 2.21
N LEU A 146 2.94 -12.43 2.64
CA LEU A 146 3.59 -11.29 3.28
C LEU A 146 4.83 -10.92 2.49
N MET A 147 4.90 -9.66 2.07
CA MET A 147 6.06 -9.08 1.41
C MET A 147 6.60 -7.92 2.25
N ALA A 148 7.92 -7.84 2.38
CA ALA A 148 8.59 -6.75 3.07
C ALA A 148 9.43 -5.93 2.07
N LEU A 149 9.21 -4.62 2.05
CA LEU A 149 10.05 -3.70 1.29
C LEU A 149 11.24 -3.29 2.16
N VAL A 150 12.43 -3.78 1.81
CA VAL A 150 13.69 -3.55 2.56
C VAL A 150 14.70 -2.79 1.69
N CYS A 151 15.52 -1.95 2.32
CA CYS A 151 16.65 -1.32 1.64
C CYS A 151 17.77 -2.36 1.44
N SER A 152 18.24 -2.50 0.20
CA SER A 152 19.39 -3.36 -0.18
C SER A 152 20.70 -2.60 -0.14
#